data_AF-A0A918XJ79-F1
#
_entry.id   AF-A0A918XJ79-F1
#
_cell.length_a   1.000
_cell.length_b   1.000
_cell.length_c   1.000
_cell.angle_alpha   90.00
_cell.angle_beta   90.00
_cell.angle_gamma   90.00
#
_symmetry.space_group_name_H-M   'P 1'
#
loop_
_entity.id
_entity.type
_entity.pdbx_description
1 polymer ?
#
loop_
_entity_poly.entity_id
_entity_poly.type
_entity_poly.pdbx_seq_one_letter_code
_entity_poly.pdbx_strand_id
1 'polypeptide(L)' 'MVMWASDSRGARVREGLTLLLSQGVIDDFEIGYEDELPYRVTLPVGVLSLDEHQAAHFVLGAVVARFGPLSRDGREI' A
#
# COMPACT_ATOMS: atom_id res chain seq x y z
N MET A 1 22.17 12.20 6.78
CA MET A 1 20.70 12.38 6.83
C MET A 1 20.19 12.25 5.41
N VAL A 2 19.77 11.05 5.00
CA VAL A 2 19.23 10.80 3.66
C VAL A 2 17.71 10.78 3.79
N MET A 3 17.06 11.72 3.11
CA MET A 3 15.62 11.96 3.13
C MET A 3 14.88 10.75 2.57
N TRP A 4 13.92 10.25 3.36
CA TRP A 4 12.96 9.21 3.02
C TRP A 4 11.87 9.78 2.09
N ALA A 5 12.29 10.30 0.94
CA ALA A 5 11.37 10.75 -0.09
C ALA A 5 11.82 10.12 -1.39
N SER A 6 11.26 8.95 -1.70
CA SER A 6 11.27 8.47 -3.07
C SER A 6 10.58 9.51 -3.96
N ASP A 7 11.36 10.22 -4.78
CA ASP A 7 10.82 11.21 -5.72
C ASP A 7 9.92 10.56 -6.80
N SER A 8 10.07 9.26 -7.06
CA SER A 8 9.21 8.56 -8.02
C SER A 8 7.91 8.07 -7.40
N ARG A 9 6.84 8.07 -8.20
CA ARG A 9 5.52 7.56 -7.81
C ARG A 9 5.60 6.06 -7.49
N GLY A 10 6.29 5.28 -8.30
CA GLY A 10 6.45 3.84 -8.07
C GLY A 10 7.15 3.48 -6.77
N ALA A 11 8.17 4.23 -6.33
CA ALA A 11 8.79 3.93 -5.05
C ALA A 11 7.97 4.44 -3.84
N ARG A 12 7.12 5.47 -3.98
CA ARG A 12 6.05 5.75 -2.98
C ARG A 12 5.03 4.61 -2.88
N VAL A 13 4.65 3.99 -4.01
CA VAL A 13 3.76 2.82 -4.00
C VAL A 13 4.43 1.64 -3.30
N ARG A 14 5.70 1.35 -3.61
CA ARG A 14 6.49 0.30 -2.93
C ARG A 14 6.58 0.54 -1.42
N GLU A 15 6.88 1.76 -0.99
CA GLU A 15 6.92 2.13 0.43
C GLU A 15 5.55 1.90 1.09
N GLY A 16 4.47 2.31 0.43
CA GLY A 16 3.10 2.06 0.90
C GLY A 16 2.75 0.58 1.04
N LEU A 17 3.07 -0.24 0.03
CA LEU A 17 2.86 -1.70 0.10
C LEU A 17 3.71 -2.35 1.20
N THR A 18 4.95 -1.89 1.38
CA THR A 18 5.83 -2.35 2.48
C THR A 18 5.21 -2.03 3.84
N LEU A 19 4.65 -0.83 4.01
CA LEU A 19 3.94 -0.46 5.23
C LEU A 19 2.75 -1.40 5.48
N LEU A 20 1.91 -1.63 4.47
CA LEU A 20 0.74 -2.50 4.60
C LEU A 20 1.12 -3.93 4.97
N LEU A 21 2.18 -4.47 4.36
CA LEU A 21 2.72 -5.79 4.69
C LEU A 21 3.19 -5.84 6.16
N SER A 22 3.95 -4.84 6.61
CA SER A 22 4.42 -4.77 7.99
C SER A 22 3.30 -4.71 9.03
N GLN A 23 2.12 -4.22 8.64
CA GLN A 23 0.93 -4.11 9.49
C GLN A 23 0.00 -5.32 9.37
N GLY A 24 0.35 -6.32 8.54
CA GLY A 24 -0.49 -7.49 8.27
C GLY A 24 -1.80 -7.15 7.56
N VAL A 25 -1.84 -6.05 6.80
CA VAL A 25 -3.02 -5.68 6.01
C VAL A 25 -3.06 -6.45 4.68
N ILE A 26 -1.90 -6.79 4.15
CA ILE A 26 -1.70 -7.66 2.99
C ILE A 26 -0.80 -8.83 3.39
N ASP A 27 -0.91 -9.95 2.69
CA ASP A 27 -0.11 -11.15 2.97
C ASP A 27 1.26 -11.09 2.28
N ASP A 28 1.31 -10.51 1.07
CA ASP A 28 2.56 -10.32 0.30
C ASP A 28 2.38 -9.30 -0.83
N PHE A 29 3.48 -8.89 -1.48
CA PHE A 29 3.44 -8.20 -2.77
C PHE A 29 4.70 -8.42 -3.63
N GLU A 30 4.52 -8.41 -4.95
CA GLU A 30 5.59 -8.48 -5.95
C GLU A 30 5.49 -7.31 -6.95
N ILE A 31 6.63 -6.90 -7.51
CA ILE A 31 6.69 -5.85 -8.54
C ILE A 31 7.42 -6.37 -9.78
N GLY A 32 6.67 -6.69 -10.83
CA GLY A 32 7.18 -7.11 -12.14
C GLY A 32 7.19 -5.96 -13.13
N TYR A 33 8.30 -5.22 -13.22
CA TYR A 33 8.39 -3.97 -14.00
C TYR A 33 8.15 -4.11 -15.51
N GLU A 34 8.21 -5.33 -16.04
CA GLU A 34 7.97 -5.63 -17.45
C GLU A 34 6.49 -5.95 -17.76
N ASP A 35 5.64 -6.09 -16.72
CA ASP A 35 4.22 -6.42 -16.86
C ASP A 35 3.38 -5.15 -17.09
N GLU A 36 2.27 -5.26 -17.83
CA GLU A 36 1.26 -4.18 -17.95
C GLU A 36 0.63 -3.82 -16.60
N LEU A 37 0.49 -4.81 -15.72
CA LEU A 37 0.00 -4.68 -14.35
C LEU A 37 1.12 -5.09 -13.37
N PRO A 38 2.13 -4.21 -13.16
CA PRO A 38 3.37 -4.57 -12.49
C PRO A 38 3.21 -4.88 -11.00
N TYR A 39 2.15 -4.43 -10.34
CA TYR A 39 1.98 -4.60 -8.89
C TYR A 39 1.05 -5.77 -8.59
N ARG A 40 1.58 -6.85 -8.01
CA ARG A 40 0.79 -7.99 -7.55
C ARG A 40 0.70 -7.95 -6.03
N VAL A 41 -0.51 -7.86 -5.50
CA VAL A 41 -0.77 -7.81 -4.06
C VAL A 41 -1.52 -9.06 -3.63
N THR A 42 -0.97 -9.81 -2.68
CA THR A 42 -1.59 -11.01 -2.13
C THR A 42 -2.41 -10.63 -0.90
N LEU A 43 -3.68 -11.02 -0.91
CA LEU A 43 -4.64 -10.86 0.17
C LEU A 43 -5.17 -12.25 0.57
N PRO A 44 -5.81 -12.38 1.75
CA PRO A 44 -6.41 -13.65 2.17
C PRO A 44 -7.49 -14.16 1.20
N VAL A 45 -8.07 -13.25 0.41
CA VAL A 45 -9.14 -13.53 -0.56
C VAL A 45 -8.62 -13.79 -1.98
N GLY A 46 -7.32 -13.60 -2.25
CA GLY A 46 -6.72 -13.79 -3.56
C GLY A 46 -5.66 -12.75 -3.92
N VAL A 47 -5.21 -12.78 -5.17
CA VAL A 47 -4.16 -11.89 -5.69
C VAL A 47 -4.77 -10.80 -6.58
N LEU A 48 -4.38 -9.55 -6.35
CA LEU A 48 -4.74 -8.39 -7.16
C LEU A 48 -3.56 -7.97 -8.03
N SER A 49 -3.75 -7.94 -9.35
CA SER A 49 -2.79 -7.34 -10.29
C SER A 49 -3.22 -5.92 -10.62
N LEU A 50 -2.34 -4.94 -10.42
CA LEU A 50 -2.64 -3.52 -10.48
C LEU A 50 -1.61 -2.78 -11.33
N ASP A 51 -2.06 -1.76 -12.05
CA ASP A 51 -1.17 -0.72 -12.57
C ASP A 51 -0.68 0.21 -11.44
N GLU A 52 0.27 1.11 -11.73
CA GLU A 52 0.80 2.05 -10.71
C GLU A 52 -0.29 2.97 -10.12
N HIS A 53 -1.27 3.36 -10.93
CA HIS A 53 -2.32 4.26 -10.51
C HIS A 53 -3.31 3.57 -9.58
N GLN A 54 -3.69 2.34 -9.90
CA GLN A 54 -4.53 1.47 -9.09
C GLN A 54 -3.83 1.07 -7.80
N ALA A 55 -2.54 0.73 -7.85
CA ALA A 55 -1.74 0.40 -6.67
C ALA A 55 -1.64 1.59 -5.70
N ALA A 56 -1.45 2.82 -6.21
CA ALA A 56 -1.48 4.02 -5.38
C ALA A 56 -2.82 4.22 -4.66
N HIS A 57 -3.94 4.00 -5.36
CA HIS A 57 -5.28 4.09 -4.76
C HIS A 57 -5.55 2.97 -3.76
N PHE A 58 -5.09 1.76 -4.06
CA PHE A 58 -5.17 0.63 -3.15
C PHE A 58 -4.46 0.96 -1.83
N VAL A 59 -3.21 1.46 -1.90
CA VAL A 59 -2.45 1.87 -0.70
C VAL A 59 -3.21 2.93 0.09
N LEU A 60 -3.67 3.99 -0.56
CA LEU A 60 -4.42 5.06 0.09
C LEU A 60 -5.69 4.52 0.78
N GLY A 61 -6.47 3.70 0.07
CA GLY A 61 -7.71 3.11 0.58
C GLY A 61 -7.46 2.20 1.78
N ALA A 62 -6.44 1.34 1.71
CA ALA A 62 -6.07 0.43 2.79
C ALA A 62 -5.61 1.19 4.05
N VAL A 63 -4.79 2.23 3.89
CA VAL A 63 -4.37 3.11 4.99
C VAL A 63 -5.58 3.81 5.62
N VAL A 64 -6.46 4.40 4.80
CA VAL A 64 -7.68 5.06 5.30
C VAL A 64 -8.59 4.08 6.04
N ALA A 65 -8.74 2.85 5.54
CA ALA A 65 -9.54 1.82 6.22
C ALA A 65 -8.93 1.40 7.56
N ARG A 66 -7.60 1.25 7.64
CA ARG A 66 -6.88 0.83 8.85
C ARG A 66 -6.87 1.90 9.94
N PHE A 67 -6.59 3.15 9.58
CA PHE A 67 -6.43 4.25 10.53
C PHE A 67 -7.67 5.14 10.67
N GLY A 68 -8.63 5.06 9.75
CA GLY A 68 -9.86 5.85 9.79
C GLY A 68 -10.65 5.75 11.09
N PRO A 69 -10.78 4.56 11.73
CA PRO A 69 -11.39 4.45 13.04
C PRO A 69 -10.65 5.25 14.12
N LEU A 70 -9.31 5.23 14.14
CA LEU A 70 -8.49 5.96 15.11
C LEU A 70 -8.65 7.48 14.98
N SER A 71 -8.81 7.99 13.76
CA SER A 71 -9.01 9.41 13.50
C SER A 71 -10.42 9.92 13.85
N ARG A 72 -11.38 9.01 14.05
CA ARG A 72 -12.79 9.34 14.33
C ARG A 72 -13.18 9.08 15.77
N ASP A 73 -12.52 8.15 16.45
CA ASP A 73 -12.72 7.88 17.87
C ASP A 73 -11.89 8.86 18.71
N GLY A 74 -12.34 10.12 18.75
CA GLY A 74 -11.90 11.12 19.73
C GLY A 74 -12.53 10.88 21.11
N ARG A 75 -12.54 9.63 21.60
CA ARG A 75 -12.84 9.38 23.01
C ARG A 75 -11.59 9.69 23.82
N GLU A 76 -11.70 10.78 24.58
CA GLU A 76 -10.74 11.25 25.57
C GLU A 76 -10.16 10.09 26.39
N ILE A 77 -8.83 9.99 26.40
CA ILE A 77 -8.06 9.33 27.45
C ILE A 77 -7.83 10.32 28.58
#